data_AF-A0A836UJ59-F1
#
_entry.id   AF-A0A836UJ59-F1
#
_cell.length_a   1.000
_cell.length_b   1.000
_cell.length_c   1.000
_cell.angle_alpha   90.00
_cell.angle_beta   90.00
_cell.angle_gamma   90.00
#
_symmetry.space_group_name_H-M   'P 1'
#
loop_
_entity.id
_entity.type
_entity.pdbx_description
1 polymer ?
#
loop_
_entity_poly.entity_id
_entity_poly.type
_entity_poly.pdbx_seq_one_letter_code
_entity_poly.pdbx_strand_id
1 'polypeptide(L)'
;MRKIFITLLLLSTILLTNGVAQQISATAYNKEIIHEDFNAEGNFFSIVTTTENYFILDKGDYFLCRNNKDSEYTIIASNSSVNNFILKTAIRIGPSKNKKASIGIIIKSQQDRKGAIIFEINKKREYRIKQLLGDTYKTLSGDSKKGGWVKNKTINGADKHNAVEIHTENNIYDVYVNNDYLTTFFIPDYTSGSCGIIISPETKARIAYYYINTKGDNEQLAATYTNEDTTNINTTIEELNKKIETLEKNNATLNNLNTEVRGNQDEKIRNLTQKNTDLADVTIEQEKEITSLQKNITNLKNNNSKIEGLEKTISDNTVLINELNTKKNTLTNDVAALTETTALLNTKNTEFASVTIEQEKEIKTLSTTLTNLKSKNTELTNDLNKVNKSSAQRITQLTTEINSLQSAKTILTTDLTKEKNAHTLTKTRFSESIKNKSGEINELTTELNNVKQQLKSANKTSANLKECSTYSANLSAELKQTNNELSTLRKTQTKHDEVTADLNAKITDLNSTIKALNNQLSNANTEL
;
A
#
# COMPACT_ATOMS: atom_id res chain seq x y z
N MET A 1 70.66 79.17 -20.45
CA MET A 1 69.82 79.86 -19.45
C MET A 1 68.51 79.14 -19.13
N ARG A 2 67.49 79.03 -20.01
CA ARG A 2 66.12 78.58 -19.66
C ARG A 2 66.01 77.30 -18.81
N LYS A 3 66.82 76.26 -19.07
CA LYS A 3 66.85 75.02 -18.24
C LYS A 3 67.36 75.22 -16.80
N ILE A 4 68.30 76.15 -16.58
CA ILE A 4 68.89 76.41 -15.25
C ILE A 4 67.86 77.08 -14.33
N PHE A 5 67.09 78.05 -14.84
CA PHE A 5 66.00 78.67 -14.08
C PHE A 5 64.93 77.66 -13.67
N ILE A 6 64.58 76.70 -14.54
CA ILE A 6 63.59 75.65 -14.22
C ILE A 6 64.12 74.71 -13.12
N THR A 7 65.40 74.29 -13.16
CA THR A 7 65.97 73.47 -12.10
C THR A 7 66.16 74.22 -10.79
N LEU A 8 66.54 75.50 -10.83
CA LEU A 8 66.67 76.32 -9.61
C LEU A 8 65.30 76.59 -8.97
N LEU A 9 64.26 76.81 -9.77
CA LEU A 9 62.89 76.95 -9.30
C LEU A 9 62.38 75.66 -8.66
N LEU A 10 62.58 74.49 -9.30
CA LEU A 10 62.26 73.19 -8.71
C LEU A 10 62.98 72.95 -7.38
N LEU A 11 64.28 73.28 -7.30
CA LEU A 11 65.06 73.07 -6.08
C LEU A 11 64.60 74.01 -4.94
N SER A 12 64.23 75.25 -5.27
CA SER A 12 63.63 76.18 -4.30
C SER A 12 62.28 75.68 -3.75
N THR A 13 61.43 75.09 -4.60
CA THR A 13 60.16 74.49 -4.15
C THR A 13 60.35 73.24 -3.28
N ILE A 14 61.43 72.47 -3.49
CA ILE A 14 61.74 71.29 -2.67
C ILE A 14 62.28 71.69 -1.28
N LEU A 15 62.99 72.81 -1.19
CA LEU A 15 63.52 73.33 0.09
C LEU A 15 62.46 74.06 0.93
N LEU A 16 61.42 74.63 0.30
CA LEU A 16 60.34 75.36 1.00
C LEU A 16 59.21 74.45 1.54
N THR A 17 59.16 73.17 1.18
CA THR A 17 58.19 72.21 1.76
C THR A 17 58.69 71.48 3.00
N ASN A 18 59.99 71.59 3.33
CA ASN A 18 60.54 71.08 4.60
C ASN A 18 60.40 72.10 5.73
N GLY A 19 59.21 72.69 5.84
CA GLY A 19 58.73 73.22 7.12
C GLY A 19 58.51 72.03 8.06
N VAL A 20 59.59 71.57 8.69
CA VAL A 20 59.52 70.59 9.77
C VAL A 20 58.68 71.23 10.87
N ALA A 21 57.42 70.81 10.98
CA ALA A 21 56.60 71.13 12.14
C ALA A 21 57.39 70.69 13.37
N GLN A 22 57.82 71.65 14.18
CA GLN A 22 58.73 71.40 15.29
C GLN A 22 57.97 70.62 16.35
N GLN A 23 58.12 69.29 16.30
CA GLN A 23 57.34 68.36 17.11
C GLN A 23 57.37 68.77 18.58
N ILE A 24 56.19 68.90 19.18
CA ILE A 24 56.03 69.45 20.53
C ILE A 24 56.74 68.52 21.51
N SER A 25 57.84 68.99 22.10
CA SER A 25 58.68 68.16 22.98
C SER A 25 57.98 67.85 24.29
N ALA A 26 57.96 66.57 24.67
CA ALA A 26 57.34 66.13 25.92
C ALA A 26 58.11 66.53 27.19
N THR A 27 59.37 66.92 27.07
CA THR A 27 60.26 67.19 28.22
C THR A 27 59.82 68.35 29.11
N ALA A 28 59.03 69.29 28.60
CA ALA A 28 58.52 70.44 29.37
C ALA A 28 57.20 70.16 30.11
N TYR A 29 56.55 69.02 29.84
CA TYR A 29 55.22 68.67 30.36
C TYR A 29 55.34 67.70 31.53
N ASN A 30 55.94 68.17 32.63
CA ASN A 30 56.28 67.36 33.80
C ASN A 30 55.32 67.52 34.99
N LYS A 31 54.39 68.48 34.97
CA LYS A 31 53.38 68.67 36.02
C LYS A 31 52.17 67.78 35.74
N GLU A 32 51.98 66.76 36.56
CA GLU A 32 50.83 65.86 36.45
C GLU A 32 49.51 66.56 36.83
N ILE A 33 48.45 66.26 36.07
CA ILE A 33 47.07 66.74 36.31
C ILE A 33 46.10 65.55 36.44
N ILE A 34 46.30 64.51 35.62
CA ILE A 34 45.58 63.23 35.70
C ILE A 34 46.59 62.09 35.57
N HIS A 35 46.51 61.13 36.49
CA HIS A 35 47.12 59.81 36.41
C HIS A 35 46.03 58.78 36.69
N GLU A 36 45.77 57.89 35.74
CA GLU A 36 44.69 56.91 35.86
C GLU A 36 45.09 55.63 35.13
N ASP A 37 45.25 54.56 35.90
CA ASP A 37 45.62 53.22 35.44
C ASP A 37 44.43 52.25 35.41
N PHE A 38 43.26 52.66 35.90
CA PHE A 38 42.05 51.83 35.95
C PHE A 38 42.20 50.50 36.73
N ASN A 39 43.24 50.40 37.56
CA ASN A 39 43.51 49.28 38.48
C ASN A 39 42.61 49.30 39.73
N ALA A 40 42.09 50.48 40.10
CA ALA A 40 41.16 50.72 41.20
C ALA A 40 40.24 51.91 40.85
N GLU A 41 39.17 52.13 41.61
CA GLU A 41 38.23 53.24 41.36
C GLU A 41 38.87 54.59 41.71
N GLY A 42 38.98 55.46 40.71
CA GLY A 42 39.61 56.78 40.79
C GLY A 42 38.61 57.94 40.63
N ASN A 43 39.04 59.14 41.01
CA ASN A 43 38.18 60.34 40.99
C ASN A 43 37.98 60.94 39.59
N PHE A 44 38.70 60.46 38.57
CA PHE A 44 38.75 61.07 37.24
C PHE A 44 37.65 60.57 36.30
N PHE A 45 37.23 59.30 36.41
CA PHE A 45 36.22 58.69 35.54
C PHE A 45 35.20 57.88 36.34
N SER A 46 33.92 58.27 36.27
CA SER A 46 32.84 57.62 37.01
C SER A 46 32.44 56.27 36.42
N ILE A 47 32.15 55.30 37.29
CA ILE A 47 31.49 54.05 36.92
C ILE A 47 30.04 54.34 36.50
N VAL A 48 29.57 53.72 35.40
CA VAL A 48 28.22 53.95 34.85
C VAL A 48 27.58 52.63 34.44
N THR A 49 26.49 52.23 35.10
CA THR A 49 25.79 50.97 34.82
C THR A 49 24.32 51.19 34.51
N THR A 50 24.02 51.70 33.32
CA THR A 50 22.66 51.88 32.79
C THR A 50 22.38 50.88 31.66
N THR A 51 21.14 50.83 31.18
CA THR A 51 20.77 50.08 29.97
C THR A 51 21.51 50.59 28.72
N GLU A 52 21.73 51.90 28.67
CA GLU A 52 22.36 52.69 27.62
C GLU A 52 23.89 52.56 27.58
N ASN A 53 24.52 52.58 28.75
CA ASN A 53 25.96 52.66 28.97
C ASN A 53 26.38 51.71 30.09
N TYR A 54 27.35 50.84 29.81
CA TYR A 54 27.97 49.98 30.81
C TYR A 54 29.48 50.21 30.80
N PHE A 55 29.93 51.09 31.69
CA PHE A 55 31.30 51.56 31.86
C PHE A 55 31.79 51.14 33.25
N ILE A 56 32.78 50.24 33.31
CA ILE A 56 33.29 49.65 34.55
C ILE A 56 34.81 49.45 34.45
N LEU A 57 35.47 49.20 35.58
CA LEU A 57 36.83 48.65 35.57
C LEU A 57 36.75 47.13 35.38
N ASP A 58 37.53 46.58 34.43
CA ASP A 58 37.71 45.12 34.27
C ASP A 58 39.15 44.82 33.86
N LYS A 59 39.93 44.23 34.78
CA LYS A 59 41.29 43.71 34.56
C LYS A 59 42.34 44.78 34.19
N GLY A 60 42.29 45.93 34.87
CA GLY A 60 43.20 47.06 34.57
C GLY A 60 42.88 47.78 33.26
N ASP A 61 41.67 47.58 32.71
CA ASP A 61 41.11 48.40 31.66
C ASP A 61 39.86 49.12 32.18
N TYR A 62 39.64 50.39 31.82
CA TYR A 62 38.30 50.97 31.78
C TYR A 62 37.54 50.34 30.60
N PHE A 63 36.65 49.39 30.90
CA PHE A 63 35.81 48.74 29.90
C PHE A 63 34.58 49.60 29.61
N LEU A 64 34.40 49.95 28.33
CA LEU A 64 33.32 50.80 27.85
C LEU A 64 32.39 50.02 26.91
N CYS A 65 31.09 50.01 27.18
CA CYS A 65 30.07 49.40 26.33
C CYS A 65 28.89 50.37 26.11
N ARG A 66 28.79 50.94 24.91
CA ARG A 66 27.67 51.77 24.44
C ARG A 66 26.63 50.86 23.77
N ASN A 67 25.46 50.72 24.39
CA ASN A 67 24.40 49.81 23.94
C ASN A 67 23.36 50.46 23.02
N ASN A 68 23.19 51.79 23.10
CA ASN A 68 22.35 52.56 22.19
C ASN A 68 22.87 52.46 20.73
N LYS A 69 21.97 52.56 19.75
CA LYS A 69 22.22 52.35 18.32
C LYS A 69 22.41 53.63 17.51
N ASP A 70 22.00 54.76 18.08
CA ASP A 70 21.70 56.00 17.35
C ASP A 70 22.58 57.16 17.82
N SER A 71 22.92 57.23 19.12
CA SER A 71 23.75 58.29 19.70
C SER A 71 25.07 57.80 20.31
N GLU A 72 26.14 58.54 20.01
CA GLU A 72 27.42 58.48 20.72
C GLU A 72 27.28 58.99 22.16
N TYR A 73 28.26 58.71 23.02
CA TYR A 73 28.29 59.17 24.40
C TYR A 73 29.65 59.76 24.77
N THR A 74 29.65 60.80 25.60
CA THR A 74 30.84 61.54 26.02
C THR A 74 31.09 61.38 27.52
N ILE A 75 32.34 61.13 27.89
CA ILE A 75 32.82 61.01 29.27
C ILE A 75 33.89 62.08 29.45
N ILE A 76 33.56 63.17 30.15
CA ILE A 76 34.53 64.21 30.48
C ILE A 76 35.22 63.80 31.78
N ALA A 77 36.55 63.84 31.80
CA ALA A 77 37.32 63.50 32.99
C ALA A 77 37.23 64.63 34.03
N SER A 78 37.08 64.29 35.32
CA SER A 78 37.13 65.27 36.40
C SER A 78 38.45 66.04 36.40
N ASN A 79 38.44 67.32 36.77
CA ASN A 79 39.63 68.17 36.91
C ASN A 79 40.52 68.31 35.65
N SER A 80 40.02 67.90 34.47
CA SER A 80 40.79 67.81 33.21
C SER A 80 40.89 69.11 32.41
N SER A 81 40.64 70.28 33.00
CA SER A 81 40.61 71.56 32.28
C SER A 81 42.03 72.11 32.09
N VAL A 82 42.51 72.13 30.86
CA VAL A 82 43.91 72.44 30.52
C VAL A 82 44.03 73.28 29.24
N ASN A 83 45.16 73.99 29.09
CA ASN A 83 45.52 74.79 27.90
C ASN A 83 46.58 74.08 27.07
N ASN A 84 47.87 74.26 27.39
CA ASN A 84 48.96 73.52 26.76
C ASN A 84 49.21 72.27 27.62
N PHE A 85 49.10 71.08 27.01
CA PHE A 85 49.24 69.80 27.72
C PHE A 85 49.76 68.68 26.81
N ILE A 86 50.13 67.57 27.43
CA ILE A 86 50.29 66.28 26.77
C ILE A 86 49.30 65.30 27.40
N LEU A 87 48.58 64.58 26.54
CA LEU A 87 47.64 63.54 26.91
C LEU A 87 48.14 62.21 26.33
N LYS A 88 48.20 61.17 27.18
CA LYS A 88 48.65 59.82 26.79
C LYS A 88 47.59 58.79 27.21
N THR A 89 47.24 57.88 26.32
CA THR A 89 46.25 56.83 26.60
C THR A 89 46.45 55.62 25.68
N ALA A 90 45.93 54.44 26.04
CA ALA A 90 45.94 53.26 25.17
C ALA A 90 44.54 52.66 24.99
N ILE A 91 43.97 52.82 23.78
CA ILE A 91 42.58 52.53 23.45
C ILE A 91 42.43 51.27 22.57
N ARG A 92 41.59 50.32 22.96
CA ARG A 92 41.28 49.07 22.23
C ARG A 92 39.81 49.03 21.84
N ILE A 93 39.48 49.03 20.55
CA ILE A 93 38.09 48.83 20.09
C ILE A 93 37.79 47.33 20.15
N GLY A 94 36.83 46.94 20.99
CA GLY A 94 36.44 45.55 21.21
C GLY A 94 35.45 45.01 20.17
N PRO A 95 34.96 43.76 20.35
CA PRO A 95 34.12 43.09 19.37
C PRO A 95 32.72 43.72 19.36
N SER A 96 32.48 44.56 18.35
CA SER A 96 31.34 45.48 18.28
C SER A 96 30.46 45.19 17.06
N LYS A 97 29.13 45.16 17.24
CA LYS A 97 28.15 44.94 16.16
C LYS A 97 28.25 46.03 15.09
N ASN A 98 28.35 47.29 15.51
CA ASN A 98 28.49 48.44 14.63
C ASN A 98 29.69 48.27 13.67
N LYS A 99 29.42 48.25 12.35
CA LYS A 99 30.45 48.14 11.29
C LYS A 99 31.32 49.40 11.12
N LYS A 100 30.97 50.49 11.80
CA LYS A 100 31.68 51.77 11.88
C LYS A 100 32.21 52.10 13.29
N ALA A 101 32.15 51.15 14.24
CA ALA A 101 32.49 51.37 15.65
C ALA A 101 33.81 52.14 15.84
N SER A 102 33.74 53.23 16.59
CA SER A 102 34.84 54.13 16.91
C SER A 102 34.85 54.55 18.38
N ILE A 103 36.05 54.86 18.86
CA ILE A 103 36.32 55.53 20.14
C ILE A 103 37.29 56.69 19.86
N GLY A 104 37.18 57.76 20.63
CA GLY A 104 38.03 58.94 20.50
C GLY A 104 38.30 59.64 21.82
N ILE A 105 39.19 60.62 21.73
CA ILE A 105 39.64 61.48 22.81
C ILE A 105 39.00 62.85 22.58
N ILE A 106 38.39 63.41 23.62
CA ILE A 106 37.87 64.77 23.66
C ILE A 106 38.99 65.68 24.17
N ILE A 107 39.19 66.79 23.46
CA ILE A 107 40.28 67.75 23.60
C ILE A 107 39.62 69.13 23.78
N LYS A 108 39.97 69.85 24.85
CA LYS A 108 39.48 71.22 25.14
C LYS A 108 37.96 71.42 25.00
N SER A 109 37.16 70.50 25.56
CA SER A 109 35.71 70.67 25.69
C SER A 109 35.39 71.92 26.50
N GLN A 110 34.51 72.76 25.96
CA GLN A 110 34.01 73.96 26.62
C GLN A 110 33.00 73.60 27.72
N GLN A 111 32.81 74.53 28.67
CA GLN A 111 32.00 74.33 29.87
C GLN A 111 30.51 74.11 29.55
N ASP A 112 30.00 74.72 28.48
CA ASP A 112 28.65 74.52 27.95
C ASP A 112 28.47 73.22 27.15
N ARG A 113 29.57 72.49 26.90
CA ARG A 113 29.68 71.31 26.02
C ARG A 113 29.25 71.54 24.57
N LYS A 114 29.19 72.78 24.09
CA LYS A 114 28.87 73.15 22.68
C LYS A 114 30.10 73.55 21.86
N GLY A 115 31.29 73.40 22.44
CA GLY A 115 32.57 73.47 21.73
C GLY A 115 33.50 72.36 22.20
N ALA A 116 34.16 71.68 21.26
CA ALA A 116 35.15 70.63 21.56
C ALA A 116 35.98 70.31 20.31
N ILE A 117 37.18 69.79 20.53
CA ILE A 117 38.03 69.16 19.51
C ILE A 117 38.04 67.66 19.80
N ILE A 118 37.94 66.82 18.77
CA ILE A 118 37.81 65.37 18.94
C ILE A 118 38.69 64.64 17.94
N PHE A 119 39.54 63.76 18.45
CA PHE A 119 40.30 62.78 17.67
C PHE A 119 39.71 61.39 17.87
N GLU A 120 39.25 60.72 16.82
CA GLU A 120 38.67 59.37 16.85
C GLU A 120 39.46 58.38 16.00
N ILE A 121 39.48 57.11 16.41
CA ILE A 121 39.86 55.98 15.55
C ILE A 121 38.69 54.99 15.44
N ASN A 122 38.61 54.28 14.31
CA ASN A 122 37.59 53.26 14.05
C ASN A 122 38.18 51.88 13.74
N LYS A 123 37.36 50.82 13.89
CA LYS A 123 37.81 49.42 13.74
C LYS A 123 38.32 49.01 12.36
N LYS A 124 38.23 49.88 11.35
CA LYS A 124 38.74 49.68 9.99
C LYS A 124 40.17 50.19 9.78
N ARG A 125 40.84 50.70 10.84
CA ARG A 125 42.18 51.34 10.79
C ARG A 125 42.13 52.72 10.12
N GLU A 126 41.13 53.50 10.51
CA GLU A 126 40.90 54.86 10.03
C GLU A 126 40.81 55.82 11.23
N TYR A 127 41.38 57.01 11.11
CA TYR A 127 41.22 58.09 12.08
C TYR A 127 40.33 59.21 11.54
N ARG A 128 39.86 60.07 12.43
CA ARG A 128 39.15 61.31 12.12
C ARG A 128 39.47 62.39 13.16
N ILE A 129 39.56 63.64 12.69
CA ILE A 129 39.52 64.84 13.51
C ILE A 129 38.20 65.58 13.19
N LYS A 130 37.40 65.85 14.22
CA LYS A 130 36.14 66.62 14.14
C LYS A 130 36.13 67.71 15.21
N GLN A 131 35.54 68.86 14.90
CA GLN A 131 35.29 69.97 15.82
C GLN A 131 33.79 70.06 16.08
N LEU A 132 33.38 70.09 17.34
CA LEU A 132 32.01 70.40 17.74
C LEU A 132 31.83 71.93 17.71
N LEU A 133 30.78 72.38 17.02
CA LEU A 133 30.39 73.78 16.90
C LEU A 133 28.88 73.89 17.14
N GLY A 134 28.49 74.41 18.30
CA GLY A 134 27.10 74.33 18.75
C GLY A 134 26.73 72.86 18.96
N ASP A 135 25.67 72.43 18.28
CA ASP A 135 25.18 71.06 18.30
C ASP A 135 25.57 70.29 17.01
N THR A 136 26.59 70.75 16.28
CA THR A 136 26.98 70.23 14.95
C THR A 136 28.47 69.90 14.82
N TYR A 137 28.82 68.92 13.97
CA TYR A 137 30.22 68.54 13.73
C TYR A 137 30.79 69.05 12.42
N LYS A 138 31.81 69.90 12.52
CA LYS A 138 32.71 70.26 11.43
C LYS A 138 33.82 69.22 11.31
N THR A 139 33.85 68.50 10.19
CA THR A 139 34.95 67.57 9.86
C THR A 139 36.21 68.36 9.50
N LEU A 140 37.37 67.98 10.04
CA LEU A 140 38.65 68.65 9.78
C LEU A 140 39.69 67.75 9.07
N SER A 141 39.57 66.43 9.17
CA SER A 141 40.41 65.48 8.42
C SER A 141 39.69 64.90 7.21
N GLY A 142 40.44 64.56 6.16
CA GLY A 142 39.97 63.69 5.07
C GLY A 142 38.82 64.24 4.23
N ASP A 143 38.07 63.32 3.62
CA ASP A 143 36.93 63.66 2.75
C ASP A 143 35.64 63.77 3.58
N SER A 144 35.07 64.98 3.63
CA SER A 144 33.82 65.26 4.35
C SER A 144 32.62 64.46 3.81
N LYS A 145 32.58 64.12 2.51
CA LYS A 145 31.55 63.24 1.92
C LYS A 145 31.66 61.80 2.40
N LYS A 146 32.85 61.40 2.87
CA LYS A 146 33.10 60.11 3.54
C LYS A 146 33.04 60.23 5.07
N GLY A 147 32.56 61.36 5.60
CA GLY A 147 32.44 61.64 7.02
C GLY A 147 33.77 61.87 7.74
N GLY A 148 34.85 62.18 7.01
CA GLY A 148 36.15 62.61 7.54
C GLY A 148 37.20 61.52 7.81
N TRP A 149 36.90 60.26 7.51
CA TRP A 149 37.77 59.13 7.82
C TRP A 149 38.99 59.06 6.89
N VAL A 150 40.19 59.03 7.48
CA VAL A 150 41.48 58.85 6.80
C VAL A 150 42.08 57.52 7.21
N LYS A 151 42.40 56.65 6.25
CA LYS A 151 42.95 55.32 6.52
C LYS A 151 44.46 55.38 6.76
N ASN A 152 44.95 54.85 7.88
CA ASN A 152 46.38 54.80 8.19
C ASN A 152 46.79 53.38 8.65
N LYS A 153 47.99 52.94 8.27
CA LYS A 153 48.55 51.61 8.60
C LYS A 153 48.97 51.49 10.06
N THR A 154 49.48 52.56 10.68
CA THR A 154 49.87 52.63 12.09
C THR A 154 48.73 52.26 13.04
N ILE A 155 47.49 52.62 12.68
CA ILE A 155 46.31 52.33 13.48
C ILE A 155 46.03 50.83 13.44
N ASN A 156 45.98 50.18 14.59
CA ASN A 156 45.54 48.81 14.78
C ASN A 156 44.02 48.68 14.64
N GLY A 157 43.56 47.54 14.14
CA GLY A 157 42.13 47.24 13.98
C GLY A 157 41.44 46.85 15.29
N ALA A 158 40.28 46.19 15.17
CA ALA A 158 39.58 45.61 16.32
C ALA A 158 40.49 44.69 17.16
N ASP A 159 40.17 44.61 18.45
CA ASP A 159 40.73 43.71 19.46
C ASP A 159 42.24 43.86 19.71
N LYS A 160 42.81 45.00 19.29
CA LYS A 160 44.18 45.42 19.58
C LYS A 160 44.19 46.83 20.19
N HIS A 161 45.13 47.09 21.09
CA HIS A 161 45.35 48.45 21.60
C HIS A 161 45.97 49.34 20.53
N ASN A 162 45.65 50.62 20.64
CA ASN A 162 46.34 51.73 20.03
C ASN A 162 46.83 52.63 21.17
N ALA A 163 48.14 52.73 21.39
CA ALA A 163 48.66 53.85 22.16
C ALA A 163 48.38 55.13 21.37
N VAL A 164 47.93 56.19 22.02
CA VAL A 164 47.65 57.50 21.42
C VAL A 164 48.24 58.56 22.32
N GLU A 165 49.05 59.43 21.74
CA GLU A 165 49.60 60.60 22.42
C GLU A 165 49.19 61.86 21.64
N ILE A 166 48.71 62.86 22.36
CA ILE A 166 48.31 64.15 21.79
C ILE A 166 49.04 65.24 22.53
N HIS A 167 49.92 65.96 21.83
CA HIS A 167 50.69 67.06 22.38
C HIS A 167 50.08 68.36 21.89
N THR A 168 49.86 69.33 22.79
CA THR A 168 49.37 70.66 22.40
C THR A 168 50.12 71.82 23.06
N GLU A 169 50.50 72.74 22.20
CA GLU A 169 51.17 74.00 22.50
C GLU A 169 50.53 75.07 21.61
N ASN A 170 49.99 76.14 22.19
CA ASN A 170 49.48 77.31 21.49
C ASN A 170 48.47 76.96 20.38
N ASN A 171 47.57 76.02 20.67
CA ASN A 171 46.52 75.53 19.78
C ASN A 171 47.00 74.82 18.49
N ILE A 172 48.28 74.45 18.43
CA ILE A 172 48.80 73.39 17.57
C ILE A 172 48.61 72.05 18.31
N TYR A 173 48.29 71.00 17.56
CA TYR A 173 48.04 69.64 18.06
C TYR A 173 48.84 68.63 17.23
N ASP A 174 49.86 68.02 17.81
CA ASP A 174 50.53 66.85 17.23
C ASP A 174 49.87 65.58 17.77
N VAL A 175 49.51 64.66 16.87
CA VAL A 175 48.97 63.34 17.23
C VAL A 175 49.94 62.24 16.83
N TYR A 176 50.21 61.35 17.78
CA TYR A 176 50.98 60.13 17.60
C TYR A 176 50.09 58.92 17.90
N VAL A 177 50.27 57.82 17.17
CA VAL A 177 49.58 56.55 17.43
C VAL A 177 50.60 55.42 17.35
N ASN A 178 50.59 54.50 18.32
CA ASN A 178 51.54 53.39 18.42
C ASN A 178 53.02 53.83 18.26
N ASN A 179 53.33 55.00 18.82
CA ASN A 179 54.63 55.70 18.77
C ASN A 179 55.05 56.26 17.39
N ASP A 180 54.29 56.03 16.31
CA ASP A 180 54.48 56.74 15.04
C ASP A 180 53.77 58.11 15.09
N TYR A 181 54.35 59.13 14.47
CA TYR A 181 53.67 60.38 14.16
C TYR A 181 52.52 60.14 13.16
N LEU A 182 51.32 60.62 13.48
CA LEU A 182 50.12 60.46 12.65
C LEU A 182 49.80 61.73 11.85
N THR A 183 49.68 62.87 12.52
CA THR A 183 49.30 64.17 11.91
C THR A 183 49.46 65.32 12.91
N THR A 184 49.86 66.50 12.42
CA THR A 184 49.66 67.78 13.10
C THR A 184 48.35 68.43 12.61
N PHE A 185 47.68 69.23 13.44
CA PHE A 185 46.64 70.16 13.02
C PHE A 185 46.60 71.42 13.92
N PHE A 186 45.92 72.48 13.46
CA PHE A 186 45.76 73.74 14.19
C PHE A 186 44.28 74.13 14.20
N ILE A 187 43.77 74.57 15.36
CA ILE A 187 42.40 75.07 15.54
C ILE A 187 42.50 76.31 16.44
N PRO A 188 42.26 77.53 15.93
CA PRO A 188 42.44 78.75 16.72
C PRO A 188 41.43 78.84 17.87
N ASP A 189 40.25 78.26 17.69
CA ASP A 189 39.17 78.17 18.68
C ASP A 189 39.61 77.31 19.88
N TYR A 190 39.08 77.63 21.07
CA TYR A 190 39.29 76.88 22.32
C TYR A 190 40.75 76.87 22.81
N THR A 191 41.18 77.96 23.46
CA THR A 191 42.50 78.03 24.11
C THR A 191 42.62 77.08 25.30
N SER A 192 41.56 76.85 26.07
CA SER A 192 41.51 75.85 27.14
C SER A 192 40.19 75.09 27.18
N GLY A 193 40.15 73.97 27.90
CA GLY A 193 38.94 73.24 28.19
C GLY A 193 39.20 71.84 28.74
N SER A 194 38.12 71.14 29.13
CA SER A 194 38.18 69.80 29.72
C SER A 194 38.49 68.72 28.68
N CYS A 195 39.22 67.69 29.09
CA CYS A 195 39.50 66.52 28.25
C CYS A 195 38.58 65.33 28.59
N GLY A 196 38.52 64.34 27.71
CA GLY A 196 37.67 63.17 27.94
C GLY A 196 37.76 62.10 26.87
N ILE A 197 36.70 61.31 26.78
CA ILE A 197 36.52 60.15 25.90
C ILE A 197 35.18 60.30 25.17
N ILE A 198 35.12 59.89 23.91
CA ILE A 198 33.88 59.74 23.15
C ILE A 198 33.75 58.31 22.59
N ILE A 199 32.58 57.69 22.71
CA ILE A 199 32.31 56.34 22.23
C ILE A 199 31.08 56.32 21.32
N SER A 200 31.23 55.74 20.12
CA SER A 200 30.15 55.69 19.12
C SER A 200 29.05 54.66 19.46
N PRO A 201 27.88 54.68 18.80
CA PRO A 201 26.82 53.69 19.04
C PRO A 201 27.27 52.23 18.86
N GLU A 202 26.58 51.30 19.52
CA GLU A 202 26.80 49.84 19.47
C GLU A 202 28.29 49.42 19.54
N THR A 203 29.07 50.13 20.36
CA THR A 203 30.53 49.99 20.46
C THR A 203 30.95 49.45 21.82
N LYS A 204 31.81 48.44 21.79
CA LYS A 204 32.64 48.03 22.93
C LYS A 204 34.04 48.57 22.71
N ALA A 205 34.64 49.12 23.75
CA ALA A 205 36.01 49.60 23.76
C ALA A 205 36.64 49.43 25.14
N ARG A 206 37.94 49.64 25.22
CA ARG A 206 38.71 49.66 26.46
C ARG A 206 39.78 50.73 26.45
N ILE A 207 40.15 51.19 27.64
CA ILE A 207 41.24 52.12 27.86
C ILE A 207 42.12 51.56 28.98
N ALA A 208 43.39 51.31 28.72
CA ALA A 208 44.31 50.74 29.72
C ALA A 208 44.91 51.78 30.68
N TYR A 209 44.99 53.04 30.25
CA TYR A 209 45.42 54.17 31.08
C TYR A 209 45.01 55.50 30.44
N TYR A 210 44.97 56.58 31.21
CA TYR A 210 44.68 57.93 30.73
C TYR A 210 45.42 58.98 31.57
N TYR A 211 46.45 59.61 30.99
CA TYR A 211 47.30 60.60 31.66
C TYR A 211 47.16 61.98 31.03
N ILE A 212 47.26 63.04 31.84
CA ILE A 212 47.41 64.42 31.37
C ILE A 212 48.52 65.13 32.18
N ASN A 213 49.46 65.74 31.48
CA ASN A 213 50.54 66.54 32.05
C ASN A 213 50.61 67.95 31.43
N THR A 214 50.99 68.94 32.23
CA THR A 214 51.12 70.37 31.88
C THR A 214 52.51 70.90 32.28
N LYS A 215 52.74 72.20 32.11
CA LYS A 215 53.96 72.90 32.56
C LYS A 215 53.84 73.32 34.03
N GLY A 216 54.97 73.51 34.71
CA GLY A 216 55.04 74.04 36.08
C GLY A 216 55.41 75.53 36.13
N ASP A 217 54.81 76.26 37.06
CA ASP A 217 54.99 77.71 37.27
C ASP A 217 55.61 78.00 38.65
N ASN A 218 56.29 79.14 38.81
CA ASN A 218 57.08 79.52 40.00
C ASN A 218 56.81 80.97 40.47
N GLU A 219 57.10 81.21 41.76
CA GLU A 219 57.36 82.51 42.45
C GLU A 219 56.18 83.46 42.83
N GLN A 220 56.43 84.24 43.91
CA GLN A 220 55.53 85.20 44.58
C GLN A 220 56.36 86.18 45.45
N LEU A 221 56.06 87.49 45.45
CA LEU A 221 56.67 88.51 46.33
C LEU A 221 55.70 89.68 46.66
N ALA A 222 56.00 90.46 47.71
CA ALA A 222 55.22 91.63 48.19
C ALA A 222 56.10 92.69 48.92
N ALA A 223 55.62 93.94 49.06
CA ALA A 223 56.31 95.05 49.76
C ALA A 223 55.32 96.13 50.29
N THR A 224 55.80 97.14 51.06
CA THR A 224 55.00 97.93 52.04
C THR A 224 55.39 99.44 52.13
N TYR A 225 54.60 100.25 52.87
CA TYR A 225 54.60 101.72 53.14
C TYR A 225 55.93 102.35 53.69
N THR A 226 56.15 103.67 53.97
CA THR A 226 55.27 104.79 54.47
C THR A 226 55.91 106.21 54.25
N ASN A 227 55.27 107.31 54.73
CA ASN A 227 55.70 108.74 54.66
C ASN A 227 56.04 109.36 56.05
N GLU A 228 56.56 110.61 56.08
CA GLU A 228 56.74 111.47 57.29
C GLU A 228 56.35 112.96 57.05
N ASP A 229 56.13 113.75 58.11
CA ASP A 229 55.42 115.06 58.17
C ASP A 229 55.79 115.81 59.50
N THR A 230 55.71 117.13 59.78
CA THR A 230 55.27 118.40 59.13
C THR A 230 56.00 119.61 59.79
N THR A 231 56.02 120.82 59.19
CA THR A 231 56.40 122.10 59.88
C THR A 231 55.41 123.28 59.68
N ASN A 232 54.20 123.13 60.20
CA ASN A 232 53.37 124.24 60.69
C ASN A 232 52.53 123.69 61.86
N ILE A 233 52.17 124.51 62.86
CA ILE A 233 51.64 124.00 64.14
C ILE A 233 50.30 124.63 64.54
N ASN A 234 50.17 125.94 64.71
CA ASN A 234 48.92 126.49 65.27
C ASN A 234 47.74 126.49 64.28
N THR A 235 47.94 126.88 63.01
CA THR A 235 46.92 126.68 61.97
C THR A 235 46.64 125.20 61.79
N THR A 236 47.68 124.37 61.83
CA THR A 236 47.58 122.92 61.68
C THR A 236 46.84 122.25 62.84
N ILE A 237 46.91 122.75 64.07
CA ILE A 237 46.06 122.29 65.20
C ILE A 237 44.59 122.66 64.95
N GLU A 238 44.30 123.87 64.46
CA GLU A 238 42.91 124.28 64.19
C GLU A 238 42.31 123.54 62.98
N GLU A 239 43.13 123.27 61.95
CA GLU A 239 42.81 122.40 60.82
C GLU A 239 42.64 120.94 61.28
N LEU A 240 43.52 120.42 62.15
CA LEU A 240 43.42 119.09 62.74
C LEU A 240 42.16 118.93 63.58
N ASN A 241 41.76 119.94 64.36
CA ASN A 241 40.51 119.89 65.13
C ASN A 241 39.28 119.83 64.20
N LYS A 242 39.22 120.65 63.15
CA LYS A 242 38.17 120.57 62.11
C LYS A 242 38.20 119.22 61.37
N LYS A 243 39.40 118.65 61.16
CA LYS A 243 39.62 117.32 60.58
C LYS A 243 39.18 116.20 61.54
N ILE A 244 39.33 116.36 62.85
CA ILE A 244 38.84 115.44 63.89
C ILE A 244 37.32 115.45 63.92
N GLU A 245 36.65 116.61 64.02
CA GLU A 245 35.17 116.70 63.95
C GLU A 245 34.64 116.05 62.65
N THR A 246 35.33 116.29 61.53
CA THR A 246 35.00 115.67 60.23
C THR A 246 35.21 114.15 60.26
N LEU A 247 36.28 113.66 60.87
CA LEU A 247 36.57 112.22 61.00
C LEU A 247 35.59 111.52 61.94
N GLU A 248 35.23 112.13 63.07
CA GLU A 248 34.22 111.61 64.00
C GLU A 248 32.85 111.50 63.33
N LYS A 249 32.43 112.56 62.62
CA LYS A 249 31.20 112.55 61.82
C LYS A 249 31.23 111.48 60.73
N ASN A 250 32.33 111.37 59.99
CA ASN A 250 32.52 110.33 58.97
C ASN A 250 32.50 108.92 59.59
N ASN A 251 33.07 108.72 60.77
CA ASN A 251 33.10 107.44 61.47
C ASN A 251 31.71 107.05 62.01
N ALA A 252 30.91 108.02 62.47
CA ALA A 252 29.50 107.80 62.79
C ALA A 252 28.68 107.41 61.54
N THR A 253 28.87 108.11 60.41
CA THR A 253 28.27 107.73 59.13
C THR A 253 28.72 106.33 58.67
N LEU A 254 30.00 106.00 58.81
CA LEU A 254 30.56 104.70 58.44
C LEU A 254 29.97 103.56 59.30
N ASN A 255 29.82 103.76 60.61
CA ASN A 255 29.20 102.77 61.49
C ASN A 255 27.71 102.56 61.17
N ASN A 256 26.98 103.62 60.85
CA ASN A 256 25.58 103.51 60.40
C ASN A 256 25.50 102.72 59.08
N LEU A 257 26.33 103.07 58.10
CA LEU A 257 26.36 102.40 56.79
C LEU A 257 26.78 100.92 56.91
N ASN A 258 27.75 100.60 57.78
CA ASN A 258 28.19 99.23 58.05
C ASN A 258 27.10 98.41 58.77
N THR A 259 26.29 99.05 59.62
CA THR A 259 25.12 98.43 60.26
C THR A 259 24.00 98.16 59.25
N GLU A 260 23.72 99.11 58.35
CA GLU A 260 22.77 98.94 57.25
C GLU A 260 23.20 97.83 56.28
N VAL A 261 24.48 97.82 55.88
CA VAL A 261 25.04 96.77 55.03
C VAL A 261 24.95 95.40 55.69
N ARG A 262 25.19 95.28 57.01
CA ARG A 262 24.96 94.03 57.76
C ARG A 262 23.49 93.61 57.75
N GLY A 263 22.55 94.51 58.04
CA GLY A 263 21.12 94.21 58.00
C GLY A 263 20.66 93.69 56.63
N ASN A 264 21.10 94.36 55.56
CA ASN A 264 20.84 93.96 54.17
C ASN A 264 21.49 92.61 53.80
N GLN A 265 22.67 92.29 54.36
CA GLN A 265 23.33 91.00 54.19
C GLN A 265 22.59 89.89 54.95
N ASP A 266 22.23 90.10 56.22
CA ASP A 266 21.52 89.14 57.06
C ASP A 266 20.12 88.81 56.50
N GLU A 267 19.38 89.81 56.00
CA GLU A 267 18.12 89.60 55.30
C GLU A 267 18.33 88.78 54.01
N LYS A 268 19.35 89.11 53.21
CA LYS A 268 19.65 88.38 51.98
C LYS A 268 20.09 86.93 52.25
N ILE A 269 20.84 86.70 53.32
CA ILE A 269 21.21 85.36 53.80
C ILE A 269 19.93 84.61 54.21
N ARG A 270 19.07 85.20 55.05
CA ARG A 270 17.81 84.57 55.48
C ARG A 270 16.90 84.20 54.30
N ASN A 271 16.78 85.08 53.32
CA ASN A 271 16.00 84.84 52.09
C ASN A 271 16.61 83.76 51.18
N LEU A 272 17.95 83.62 51.14
CA LEU A 272 18.62 82.53 50.42
C LEU A 272 18.51 81.20 51.17
N THR A 273 18.62 81.20 52.50
CA THR A 273 18.42 80.02 53.35
C THR A 273 17.01 79.47 53.18
N GLN A 274 15.97 80.31 53.24
CA GLN A 274 14.59 79.85 53.03
C GLN A 274 14.42 79.21 51.65
N LYS A 275 14.91 79.86 50.57
CA LYS A 275 14.84 79.29 49.22
C LYS A 275 15.56 77.96 49.07
N ASN A 276 16.66 77.75 49.80
CA ASN A 276 17.36 76.47 49.81
C ASN A 276 16.56 75.38 50.54
N THR A 277 15.85 75.73 51.62
CA THR A 277 14.90 74.81 52.29
C THR A 277 13.74 74.46 51.36
N ASP A 278 13.09 75.46 50.76
CA ASP A 278 11.97 75.27 49.82
C ASP A 278 12.38 74.34 48.65
N LEU A 279 13.59 74.52 48.13
CA LEU A 279 14.14 73.71 47.04
C LEU A 279 14.50 72.28 47.48
N ALA A 280 14.93 72.09 48.73
CA ALA A 280 15.18 70.77 49.31
C ALA A 280 13.88 69.98 49.48
N ASP A 281 12.81 70.61 50.00
CA ASP A 281 11.50 69.99 50.15
C ASP A 281 10.90 69.58 48.80
N VAL A 282 11.03 70.43 47.77
CA VAL A 282 10.64 70.09 46.38
C VAL A 282 11.46 68.92 45.82
N THR A 283 12.77 68.87 46.11
CA THR A 283 13.64 67.76 45.67
C THR A 283 13.21 66.44 46.32
N ILE A 284 12.94 66.46 47.63
CA ILE A 284 12.47 65.30 48.40
C ILE A 284 11.14 64.76 47.87
N GLU A 285 10.21 65.62 47.43
CA GLU A 285 8.95 65.15 46.84
C GLU A 285 9.15 64.56 45.43
N GLN A 286 10.01 65.16 44.61
CA GLN A 286 10.39 64.61 43.30
C GLN A 286 11.08 63.24 43.42
N GLU A 287 11.91 63.02 44.42
CA GLU A 287 12.54 61.71 44.69
C GLU A 287 11.50 60.62 45.05
N LYS A 288 10.45 60.97 45.82
CA LYS A 288 9.32 60.05 46.09
C LYS A 288 8.55 59.71 44.81
N GLU A 289 8.26 60.71 43.97
CA GLU A 289 7.55 60.49 42.71
C GLU A 289 8.38 59.63 41.74
N ILE A 290 9.67 59.91 41.59
CA ILE A 290 10.61 59.08 40.83
C ILE A 290 10.61 57.63 41.34
N THR A 291 10.66 57.42 42.66
CA THR A 291 10.63 56.08 43.27
C THR A 291 9.32 55.35 42.97
N SER A 292 8.18 56.06 43.00
CA SER A 292 6.87 55.52 42.63
C SER A 292 6.81 55.12 41.14
N LEU A 293 7.32 55.97 40.25
CA LEU A 293 7.39 55.71 38.81
C LEU A 293 8.32 54.53 38.49
N GLN A 294 9.48 54.40 39.15
CA GLN A 294 10.38 53.25 39.00
C GLN A 294 9.71 51.92 39.42
N LYS A 295 8.91 51.92 40.50
CA LYS A 295 8.11 50.77 40.92
C LYS A 295 7.06 50.40 39.88
N ASN A 296 6.39 51.39 39.29
CA ASN A 296 5.41 51.17 38.21
C ASN A 296 6.06 50.63 36.93
N ILE A 297 7.22 51.15 36.51
CA ILE A 297 8.02 50.63 35.38
C ILE A 297 8.42 49.17 35.63
N THR A 298 8.82 48.83 36.86
CA THR A 298 9.17 47.45 37.25
C THR A 298 7.96 46.50 37.15
N ASN A 299 6.79 46.93 37.63
CA ASN A 299 5.54 46.17 37.52
C ASN A 299 5.13 45.96 36.05
N LEU A 300 5.22 47.00 35.21
CA LEU A 300 4.92 46.93 33.78
C LEU A 300 5.86 45.96 33.06
N LYS A 301 7.17 46.01 33.34
CA LYS A 301 8.17 45.08 32.79
C LYS A 301 7.86 43.63 33.17
N ASN A 302 7.53 43.37 34.43
CA ASN A 302 7.14 42.04 34.90
C ASN A 302 5.84 41.53 34.24
N ASN A 303 4.91 42.43 33.91
CA ASN A 303 3.70 42.08 33.17
C ASN A 303 4.01 41.82 31.68
N ASN A 304 4.94 42.56 31.06
CA ASN A 304 5.37 42.30 29.68
C ASN A 304 5.95 40.89 29.52
N SER A 305 6.83 40.47 30.43
CA SER A 305 7.39 39.10 30.42
C SER A 305 6.35 38.01 30.67
N LYS A 306 5.22 38.31 31.34
CA LYS A 306 4.07 37.39 31.41
C LYS A 306 3.30 37.33 30.08
N ILE A 307 3.12 38.47 29.41
CA ILE A 307 2.48 38.55 28.10
C ILE A 307 3.29 37.74 27.07
N GLU A 308 4.61 37.93 27.00
CA GLU A 308 5.52 37.14 26.14
C GLU A 308 5.36 35.62 26.34
N GLY A 309 5.19 35.18 27.61
CA GLY A 309 4.93 33.77 27.94
C GLY A 309 3.54 33.28 27.52
N LEU A 310 2.51 34.12 27.61
CA LEU A 310 1.16 33.83 27.13
C LEU A 310 1.09 33.81 25.61
N GLU A 311 1.74 34.74 24.91
CA GLU A 311 1.85 34.77 23.44
C GLU A 311 2.49 33.49 22.91
N LYS A 312 3.58 33.03 23.54
CA LYS A 312 4.19 31.73 23.20
C LYS A 312 3.19 30.58 23.43
N THR A 313 2.50 30.55 24.57
CA THR A 313 1.51 29.51 24.89
C THR A 313 0.35 29.50 23.87
N ILE A 314 -0.08 30.68 23.39
CA ILE A 314 -1.10 30.82 22.34
C ILE A 314 -0.57 30.29 21.00
N SER A 315 0.69 30.59 20.65
CA SER A 315 1.34 30.04 19.45
C SER A 315 1.40 28.50 19.50
N ASP A 316 1.91 27.93 20.60
CA ASP A 316 2.04 26.48 20.79
C ASP A 316 0.65 25.79 20.71
N ASN A 317 -0.38 26.36 21.34
CA ASN A 317 -1.77 25.88 21.23
C ASN A 317 -2.34 26.00 19.81
N THR A 318 -1.98 27.04 19.05
CA THR A 318 -2.45 27.24 17.68
C THR A 318 -1.91 26.17 16.73
N VAL A 319 -0.66 25.73 16.92
CA VAL A 319 -0.09 24.58 16.20
C VAL A 319 -0.87 23.31 16.52
N LEU A 320 -1.10 23.01 17.81
CA LEU A 320 -1.83 21.82 18.24
C LEU A 320 -3.27 21.77 17.69
N ILE A 321 -3.97 22.91 17.63
CA ILE A 321 -5.32 23.01 17.03
C ILE A 321 -5.30 22.65 15.53
N ASN A 322 -4.26 23.05 14.79
CA ASN A 322 -4.12 22.73 13.36
C ASN A 322 -3.82 21.23 13.13
N GLU A 323 -2.98 20.63 13.97
CA GLU A 323 -2.72 19.19 13.95
C GLU A 323 -3.99 18.37 14.25
N LEU A 324 -4.75 18.77 15.28
CA LEU A 324 -6.03 18.14 15.65
C LEU A 324 -7.08 18.27 14.54
N ASN A 325 -7.18 19.44 13.88
CA ASN A 325 -8.07 19.62 12.74
C ASN A 325 -7.67 18.75 11.54
N THR A 326 -6.37 18.63 11.25
CA THR A 326 -5.87 17.73 10.20
C THR A 326 -6.26 16.28 10.49
N LYS A 327 -6.03 15.81 11.72
CA LYS A 327 -6.36 14.45 12.13
C LYS A 327 -7.87 14.16 12.18
N LYS A 328 -8.69 15.15 12.56
CA LYS A 328 -10.16 15.09 12.47
C LYS A 328 -10.62 14.91 11.02
N ASN A 329 -10.02 15.63 10.07
CA ASN A 329 -10.39 15.54 8.66
C ASN A 329 -10.04 14.15 8.09
N THR A 330 -8.86 13.60 8.43
CA THR A 330 -8.51 12.20 8.09
C THR A 330 -9.55 11.22 8.63
N LEU A 331 -9.87 11.30 9.93
CA LEU A 331 -10.82 10.39 10.56
C LEU A 331 -12.25 10.51 9.97
N THR A 332 -12.62 11.69 9.48
CA THR A 332 -13.90 11.91 8.79
C THR A 332 -13.94 11.18 7.44
N ASN A 333 -12.83 11.18 6.69
CA ASN A 333 -12.70 10.43 5.44
C ASN A 333 -12.71 8.91 5.69
N ASP A 334 -12.01 8.45 6.74
CA ASP A 334 -11.99 7.03 7.13
C ASP A 334 -13.40 6.53 7.47
N VAL A 335 -14.18 7.31 8.23
CA VAL A 335 -15.59 7.01 8.55
C VAL A 335 -16.48 6.99 7.31
N ALA A 336 -16.26 7.87 6.33
CA ALA A 336 -17.00 7.84 5.07
C ALA A 336 -16.73 6.55 4.28
N ALA A 337 -15.45 6.16 4.13
CA ALA A 337 -15.06 4.93 3.44
C ALA A 337 -15.58 3.65 4.13
N LEU A 338 -15.59 3.63 5.48
CA LEU A 338 -16.19 2.55 6.26
C LEU A 338 -17.72 2.49 6.09
N THR A 339 -18.38 3.64 5.96
CA THR A 339 -19.83 3.72 5.72
C THR A 339 -20.19 3.15 4.33
N GLU A 340 -19.45 3.51 3.29
CA GLU A 340 -19.61 2.96 1.94
C GLU A 340 -19.34 1.44 1.90
N THR A 341 -18.27 0.99 2.56
CA THR A 341 -17.95 -0.44 2.73
C THR A 341 -19.08 -1.20 3.42
N THR A 342 -19.69 -0.61 4.45
CA THR A 342 -20.83 -1.20 5.18
C THR A 342 -22.07 -1.30 4.30
N ALA A 343 -22.35 -0.29 3.47
CA ALA A 343 -23.45 -0.35 2.50
C ALA A 343 -23.25 -1.47 1.48
N LEU A 344 -22.05 -1.61 0.90
CA LEU A 344 -21.69 -2.69 -0.03
C LEU A 344 -21.83 -4.09 0.58
N LEU A 345 -21.44 -4.27 1.85
CA LEU A 345 -21.62 -5.53 2.57
C LEU A 345 -23.09 -5.85 2.82
N ASN A 346 -23.92 -4.87 3.15
CA ASN A 346 -25.36 -5.07 3.32
C ASN A 346 -26.08 -5.46 2.02
N THR A 347 -25.68 -4.88 0.88
CA THR A 347 -26.17 -5.31 -0.44
C THR A 347 -25.81 -6.77 -0.70
N LYS A 348 -24.54 -7.17 -0.51
CA LYS A 348 -24.11 -8.57 -0.68
C LYS A 348 -24.81 -9.55 0.26
N ASN A 349 -25.09 -9.16 1.50
CA ASN A 349 -25.87 -9.99 2.42
C ASN A 349 -27.31 -10.20 1.93
N THR A 350 -27.91 -9.19 1.28
CA THR A 350 -29.25 -9.29 0.67
C THR A 350 -29.23 -10.18 -0.59
N GLU A 351 -28.18 -10.09 -1.40
CA GLU A 351 -27.93 -10.98 -2.54
C GLU A 351 -27.78 -12.45 -2.07
N PHE A 352 -26.92 -12.71 -1.07
CA PHE A 352 -26.73 -14.06 -0.52
C PHE A 352 -27.99 -14.63 0.14
N ALA A 353 -28.79 -13.82 0.83
CA ALA A 353 -30.08 -14.23 1.36
C ALA A 353 -31.05 -14.64 0.23
N SER A 354 -31.06 -13.88 -0.87
CA SER A 354 -31.90 -14.17 -2.04
C SER A 354 -31.47 -15.48 -2.75
N VAL A 355 -30.16 -15.70 -2.90
CA VAL A 355 -29.60 -16.96 -3.44
C VAL A 355 -29.93 -18.16 -2.54
N THR A 356 -29.81 -18.00 -1.22
CA THR A 356 -30.16 -19.06 -0.25
C THR A 356 -31.63 -19.46 -0.39
N ILE A 357 -32.54 -18.49 -0.46
CA ILE A 357 -33.98 -18.72 -0.63
C ILE A 357 -34.29 -19.47 -1.94
N GLU A 358 -33.56 -19.21 -3.03
CA GLU A 358 -33.77 -19.94 -4.30
C GLU A 358 -33.24 -21.37 -4.23
N GLN A 359 -32.06 -21.57 -3.63
CA GLN A 359 -31.50 -22.91 -3.39
C GLN A 359 -32.40 -23.77 -2.50
N GLU A 360 -33.05 -23.19 -1.48
CA GLU A 360 -34.03 -23.89 -0.64
C GLU A 360 -35.26 -24.36 -1.44
N LYS A 361 -35.76 -23.56 -2.39
CA LYS A 361 -36.85 -23.96 -3.31
C LYS A 361 -36.43 -25.10 -4.23
N GLU A 362 -35.22 -25.04 -4.78
CA GLU A 362 -34.68 -26.08 -5.67
C GLU A 362 -34.51 -27.39 -4.89
N ILE A 363 -33.86 -27.36 -3.73
CA ILE A 363 -33.69 -28.52 -2.84
C ILE A 363 -35.05 -29.14 -2.47
N LYS A 364 -36.05 -28.31 -2.14
CA LYS A 364 -37.41 -28.79 -1.85
C LYS A 364 -38.04 -29.49 -3.06
N THR A 365 -37.89 -28.92 -4.26
CA THR A 365 -38.41 -29.48 -5.52
C THR A 365 -37.74 -30.80 -5.89
N LEU A 366 -36.41 -30.88 -5.73
CA LEU A 366 -35.62 -32.10 -5.93
C LEU A 366 -35.99 -33.18 -4.91
N SER A 367 -36.24 -32.81 -3.64
CA SER A 367 -36.68 -33.73 -2.59
C SER A 367 -38.06 -34.33 -2.86
N THR A 368 -39.02 -33.53 -3.33
CA THR A 368 -40.33 -34.03 -3.80
C THR A 368 -40.17 -34.97 -5.00
N THR A 369 -39.33 -34.61 -5.97
CA THR A 369 -39.07 -35.44 -7.16
C THR A 369 -38.44 -36.79 -6.78
N LEU A 370 -37.43 -36.78 -5.90
CA LEU A 370 -36.79 -38.00 -5.37
C LEU A 370 -37.78 -38.89 -4.60
N THR A 371 -38.71 -38.28 -3.85
CA THR A 371 -39.77 -39.02 -3.14
C THR A 371 -40.72 -39.70 -4.13
N ASN A 372 -41.16 -39.00 -5.17
CA ASN A 372 -42.02 -39.56 -6.21
C ASN A 372 -41.32 -40.71 -6.98
N LEU A 373 -40.02 -40.56 -7.29
CA LEU A 373 -39.22 -41.60 -7.95
C LEU A 373 -39.05 -42.84 -7.05
N LYS A 374 -38.83 -42.68 -5.73
CA LYS A 374 -38.79 -43.80 -4.77
C LYS A 374 -40.11 -44.56 -4.72
N SER A 375 -41.24 -43.85 -4.67
CA SER A 375 -42.58 -44.47 -4.75
C SER A 375 -42.76 -45.24 -6.05
N LYS A 376 -42.43 -44.64 -7.20
CA LYS A 376 -42.60 -45.28 -8.51
C LYS A 376 -41.67 -46.50 -8.71
N ASN A 377 -40.46 -46.46 -8.18
CA ASN A 377 -39.56 -47.62 -8.16
C ASN A 377 -40.12 -48.76 -7.27
N THR A 378 -40.81 -48.42 -6.18
CA THR A 378 -41.48 -49.39 -5.30
C THR A 378 -42.68 -50.04 -6.01
N GLU A 379 -43.49 -49.27 -6.74
CA GLU A 379 -44.56 -49.80 -7.61
C GLU A 379 -43.99 -50.76 -8.66
N LEU A 380 -42.98 -50.34 -9.42
CA LEU A 380 -42.34 -51.17 -10.46
C LEU A 380 -41.73 -52.45 -9.90
N THR A 381 -41.13 -52.40 -8.70
CA THR A 381 -40.62 -53.59 -8.00
C THR A 381 -41.75 -54.55 -7.63
N ASN A 382 -42.88 -54.03 -7.15
CA ASN A 382 -44.06 -54.84 -6.84
C ASN A 382 -44.69 -55.46 -8.07
N ASP A 383 -44.78 -54.74 -9.19
CA ASP A 383 -45.32 -55.25 -10.45
C ASP A 383 -44.39 -56.29 -11.10
N LEU A 384 -43.08 -56.07 -11.07
CA LEU A 384 -42.09 -57.08 -11.48
C LEU A 384 -42.23 -58.37 -10.66
N ASN A 385 -42.44 -58.26 -9.35
CA ASN A 385 -42.68 -59.42 -8.48
C ASN A 385 -44.00 -60.15 -8.79
N LYS A 386 -45.07 -59.42 -9.16
CA LYS A 386 -46.33 -60.04 -9.65
C LYS A 386 -46.11 -60.80 -10.96
N VAL A 387 -45.42 -60.18 -11.92
CA VAL A 387 -45.09 -60.79 -13.22
C VAL A 387 -44.24 -62.04 -13.03
N ASN A 388 -43.13 -61.95 -12.27
CA ASN A 388 -42.26 -63.09 -11.98
C ASN A 388 -43.04 -64.26 -11.33
N LYS A 389 -43.94 -63.98 -10.37
CA LYS A 389 -44.77 -65.01 -9.75
C LYS A 389 -45.74 -65.67 -10.75
N SER A 390 -46.40 -64.88 -11.61
CA SER A 390 -47.30 -65.37 -12.65
C SER A 390 -46.55 -66.21 -13.70
N SER A 391 -45.41 -65.72 -14.18
CA SER A 391 -44.54 -66.44 -15.12
C SER A 391 -44.03 -67.75 -14.53
N ALA A 392 -43.58 -67.77 -13.26
CA ALA A 392 -43.18 -69.00 -12.58
C ALA A 392 -44.33 -70.01 -12.46
N GLN A 393 -45.54 -69.57 -12.11
CA GLN A 393 -46.74 -70.42 -12.09
C GLN A 393 -47.04 -71.00 -13.48
N ARG A 394 -46.93 -70.19 -14.54
CA ARG A 394 -47.18 -70.64 -15.92
C ARG A 394 -46.10 -71.60 -16.42
N ILE A 395 -44.83 -71.41 -16.05
CA ILE A 395 -43.75 -72.36 -16.34
C ILE A 395 -44.05 -73.70 -15.67
N THR A 396 -44.39 -73.73 -14.37
CA THR A 396 -44.72 -74.99 -13.66
C THR A 396 -45.91 -75.72 -14.29
N GLN A 397 -46.95 -75.00 -14.75
CA GLN A 397 -48.04 -75.60 -15.52
C GLN A 397 -47.53 -76.26 -16.81
N LEU A 398 -46.79 -75.52 -17.64
CA LEU A 398 -46.27 -76.02 -18.91
C LEU A 398 -45.29 -77.19 -18.73
N THR A 399 -44.46 -77.19 -17.69
CA THR A 399 -43.61 -78.33 -17.33
C THR A 399 -44.44 -79.58 -16.98
N THR A 400 -45.53 -79.41 -16.24
CA THR A 400 -46.45 -80.51 -15.89
C THR A 400 -47.15 -81.07 -17.13
N GLU A 401 -47.57 -80.20 -18.05
CA GLU A 401 -48.18 -80.56 -19.32
C GLU A 401 -47.19 -81.31 -20.24
N ILE A 402 -45.95 -80.82 -20.36
CA ILE A 402 -44.86 -81.48 -21.11
C ILE A 402 -44.56 -82.88 -20.54
N ASN A 403 -44.42 -83.02 -19.22
CA ASN A 403 -44.18 -84.32 -18.58
C ASN A 403 -45.33 -85.32 -18.84
N SER A 404 -46.57 -84.82 -18.87
CA SER A 404 -47.77 -85.62 -19.19
C SER A 404 -47.77 -86.06 -20.66
N LEU A 405 -47.42 -85.17 -21.59
CA LEU A 405 -47.28 -85.47 -23.02
C LEU A 405 -46.12 -86.43 -23.31
N GLN A 406 -44.99 -86.33 -22.61
CA GLN A 406 -43.88 -87.27 -22.69
C GLN A 406 -44.28 -88.68 -22.19
N SER A 407 -45.07 -88.74 -21.12
CA SER A 407 -45.63 -89.99 -20.60
C SER A 407 -46.58 -90.64 -21.62
N ALA A 408 -47.52 -89.87 -22.17
CA ALA A 408 -48.43 -90.32 -23.22
C ALA A 408 -47.70 -90.78 -24.50
N LYS A 409 -46.66 -90.06 -24.94
CA LYS A 409 -45.78 -90.46 -26.05
C LYS A 409 -45.09 -91.79 -25.78
N THR A 410 -44.65 -92.04 -24.55
CA THR A 410 -43.98 -93.28 -24.16
C THR A 410 -44.94 -94.48 -24.19
N ILE A 411 -46.18 -94.29 -23.74
CA ILE A 411 -47.27 -95.28 -23.85
C ILE A 411 -47.56 -95.58 -25.33
N LEU A 412 -47.83 -94.56 -26.14
CA LEU A 412 -48.07 -94.70 -27.59
C LEU A 412 -46.92 -95.41 -28.33
N THR A 413 -45.67 -95.11 -27.97
CA THR A 413 -44.49 -95.79 -28.55
C THR A 413 -44.43 -97.26 -28.15
N THR A 414 -44.81 -97.58 -26.92
CA THR A 414 -44.86 -98.95 -26.39
C THR A 414 -45.97 -99.76 -27.08
N ASP A 415 -47.17 -99.20 -27.21
CA ASP A 415 -48.32 -99.88 -27.80
C ASP A 415 -48.17 -100.04 -29.32
N LEU A 416 -47.63 -99.04 -30.03
CA LEU A 416 -47.24 -99.18 -31.43
C LEU A 416 -46.18 -100.28 -31.63
N THR A 417 -45.28 -100.47 -30.67
CA THR A 417 -44.28 -101.56 -30.70
C THR A 417 -44.92 -102.92 -30.46
N LYS A 418 -45.86 -103.05 -29.52
CA LYS A 418 -46.67 -104.28 -29.33
C LYS A 418 -47.40 -104.65 -30.62
N GLU A 419 -48.09 -103.69 -31.23
CA GLU A 419 -48.94 -103.94 -32.40
C GLU A 419 -48.10 -104.26 -33.65
N LYS A 420 -46.96 -103.58 -33.84
CA LYS A 420 -45.98 -103.94 -34.88
C LYS A 420 -45.47 -105.38 -34.72
N ASN A 421 -45.25 -105.83 -33.48
CA ASN A 421 -44.84 -107.21 -33.20
C ASN A 421 -45.98 -108.20 -33.44
N ALA A 422 -47.21 -107.88 -33.02
CA ALA A 422 -48.40 -108.71 -33.24
C ALA A 422 -48.72 -108.88 -34.74
N HIS A 423 -48.66 -107.79 -35.52
CA HIS A 423 -48.81 -107.83 -36.97
C HIS A 423 -47.69 -108.64 -37.64
N THR A 424 -46.45 -108.54 -37.14
CA THR A 424 -45.32 -109.35 -37.63
C THR A 424 -45.54 -110.84 -37.38
N LEU A 425 -45.98 -111.22 -36.16
CA LEU A 425 -46.31 -112.61 -35.82
C LEU A 425 -47.46 -113.16 -36.69
N THR A 426 -48.49 -112.33 -36.92
CA THR A 426 -49.62 -112.66 -37.79
C THR A 426 -49.17 -112.86 -39.24
N LYS A 427 -48.31 -111.99 -39.77
CA LYS A 427 -47.71 -112.14 -41.11
C LYS A 427 -46.91 -113.45 -41.25
N THR A 428 -46.13 -113.83 -40.23
CA THR A 428 -45.39 -115.10 -40.21
C THR A 428 -46.36 -116.28 -40.27
N ARG A 429 -47.36 -116.35 -39.38
CA ARG A 429 -48.38 -117.41 -39.36
C ARG A 429 -49.16 -117.51 -40.67
N PHE A 430 -49.48 -116.38 -41.30
CA PHE A 430 -50.16 -116.36 -42.59
C PHE A 430 -49.27 -116.90 -43.71
N SER A 431 -47.95 -116.62 -43.65
CA SER A 431 -46.95 -117.15 -44.59
C SER A 431 -46.77 -118.66 -44.43
N GLU A 432 -46.77 -119.17 -43.18
CA GLU A 432 -46.75 -120.60 -42.87
C GLU A 432 -48.03 -121.30 -43.37
N SER A 433 -49.20 -120.69 -43.15
CA SER A 433 -50.49 -121.19 -43.64
C SER A 433 -50.53 -121.30 -45.17
N ILE A 434 -50.05 -120.27 -45.88
CA ILE A 434 -49.89 -120.28 -47.35
C ILE A 434 -48.93 -121.40 -47.79
N LYS A 435 -47.78 -121.56 -47.12
CA LYS A 435 -46.82 -122.63 -47.42
C LYS A 435 -47.46 -124.02 -47.27
N ASN A 436 -48.24 -124.23 -46.22
CA ASN A 436 -48.92 -125.51 -45.97
C ASN A 436 -50.01 -125.79 -47.02
N LYS A 437 -50.85 -124.80 -47.36
CA LYS A 437 -51.85 -124.92 -48.44
C LYS A 437 -51.21 -125.12 -49.82
N SER A 438 -50.05 -124.54 -50.07
CA SER A 438 -49.27 -124.83 -51.29
C SER A 438 -48.73 -126.27 -51.31
N GLY A 439 -48.52 -126.90 -50.14
CA GLY A 439 -48.21 -128.33 -50.02
C GLY A 439 -49.39 -129.20 -50.44
N GLU A 440 -50.55 -129.00 -49.80
CA GLU A 440 -51.80 -129.70 -50.12
C GLU A 440 -52.17 -129.60 -51.61
N ILE A 441 -52.01 -128.42 -52.22
CA ILE A 441 -52.26 -128.20 -53.65
C ILE A 441 -51.33 -129.06 -54.53
N ASN A 442 -50.07 -129.25 -54.14
CA ASN A 442 -49.13 -130.09 -54.89
C ASN A 442 -49.46 -131.59 -54.74
N GLU A 443 -49.89 -132.02 -53.56
CA GLU A 443 -50.37 -133.39 -53.32
C GLU A 443 -51.63 -133.68 -54.14
N LEU A 444 -52.66 -132.82 -54.06
CA LEU A 444 -53.88 -132.92 -54.86
C LEU A 444 -53.61 -132.84 -56.38
N THR A 445 -52.63 -132.06 -56.81
CA THR A 445 -52.19 -132.01 -58.23
C THR A 445 -51.55 -133.32 -58.66
N THR A 446 -50.80 -133.98 -57.77
CA THR A 446 -50.19 -135.30 -58.03
C THR A 446 -51.27 -136.38 -58.11
N GLU A 447 -52.23 -136.37 -57.18
CA GLU A 447 -53.35 -137.29 -57.13
C GLU A 447 -54.28 -137.13 -58.34
N LEU A 448 -54.63 -135.90 -58.73
CA LEU A 448 -55.40 -135.59 -59.93
C LEU A 448 -54.73 -136.14 -61.21
N ASN A 449 -53.41 -136.01 -61.33
CA ASN A 449 -52.67 -136.58 -62.46
C ASN A 449 -52.70 -138.12 -62.48
N ASN A 450 -52.74 -138.76 -61.30
CA ASN A 450 -52.88 -140.21 -61.17
C ASN A 450 -54.28 -140.68 -61.59
N VAL A 451 -55.34 -139.98 -61.17
CA VAL A 451 -56.72 -140.21 -61.66
C VAL A 451 -56.82 -140.00 -63.18
N LYS A 452 -56.09 -139.02 -63.73
CA LYS A 452 -56.01 -138.75 -65.18
C LYS A 452 -55.34 -139.89 -65.97
N GLN A 453 -54.39 -140.61 -65.37
CA GLN A 453 -53.86 -141.88 -65.91
C GLN A 453 -54.92 -142.99 -65.87
N GLN A 454 -55.60 -143.19 -64.74
CA GLN A 454 -56.65 -144.20 -64.61
C GLN A 454 -57.80 -144.00 -65.62
N LEU A 455 -58.21 -142.75 -65.87
CA LEU A 455 -59.23 -142.40 -66.86
C LEU A 455 -58.79 -142.73 -68.31
N LYS A 456 -57.51 -142.59 -68.65
CA LYS A 456 -56.97 -143.05 -69.94
C LYS A 456 -57.09 -144.57 -70.09
N SER A 457 -56.85 -145.34 -69.03
CA SER A 457 -57.04 -146.79 -69.03
C SER A 457 -58.51 -147.19 -69.18
N ALA A 458 -59.42 -146.53 -68.44
CA ALA A 458 -60.86 -146.81 -68.51
C ALA A 458 -61.46 -146.55 -69.92
N ASN A 459 -61.04 -145.47 -70.58
CA ASN A 459 -61.47 -145.18 -71.96
C ASN A 459 -61.01 -146.25 -72.96
N LYS A 460 -59.90 -146.96 -72.70
CA LYS A 460 -59.46 -148.08 -73.55
C LYS A 460 -60.39 -149.30 -73.42
N THR A 461 -60.94 -149.56 -72.22
CA THR A 461 -61.95 -150.60 -72.00
C THR A 461 -63.29 -150.29 -72.68
N SER A 462 -63.67 -149.01 -72.72
CA SER A 462 -64.91 -148.56 -73.39
C SER A 462 -64.94 -148.86 -74.89
N ALA A 463 -63.79 -148.77 -75.57
CA ALA A 463 -63.68 -149.09 -77.01
C ALA A 463 -64.04 -150.55 -77.31
N ASN A 464 -63.48 -151.51 -76.56
CA ASN A 464 -63.69 -152.94 -76.76
C ASN A 464 -65.16 -153.36 -76.55
N LEU A 465 -65.88 -152.66 -75.67
CA LEU A 465 -67.29 -152.97 -75.39
C LEU A 465 -68.21 -152.65 -76.58
N LYS A 466 -67.82 -151.68 -77.43
CA LYS A 466 -68.61 -151.24 -78.59
C LYS A 466 -68.57 -152.25 -79.74
N GLU A 467 -67.46 -152.96 -79.90
CA GLU A 467 -67.24 -153.98 -80.93
C GLU A 467 -68.08 -155.24 -80.68
N CYS A 468 -68.21 -155.64 -79.40
CA CYS A 468 -69.07 -156.75 -78.98
C CYS A 468 -70.56 -156.51 -79.31
N SER A 469 -71.02 -155.26 -79.23
CA SER A 469 -72.40 -154.87 -79.60
C SER A 469 -72.71 -155.09 -81.09
N THR A 470 -71.70 -154.93 -81.96
CA THR A 470 -71.86 -155.14 -83.42
C THR A 470 -71.95 -156.62 -83.78
N TYR A 471 -71.14 -157.50 -83.15
CA TYR A 471 -71.24 -158.94 -83.34
C TYR A 471 -72.61 -159.49 -82.91
N SER A 472 -73.15 -159.02 -81.78
CA SER A 472 -74.47 -159.42 -81.27
C SER A 472 -75.61 -159.08 -82.24
N ALA A 473 -75.54 -157.93 -82.92
CA ALA A 473 -76.54 -157.52 -83.90
C ALA A 473 -76.55 -158.39 -85.16
N ASN A 474 -75.38 -158.74 -85.70
CA ASN A 474 -75.27 -159.55 -86.92
C ASN A 474 -75.74 -161.00 -86.68
N LEU A 475 -75.34 -161.61 -85.57
CA LEU A 475 -75.75 -162.98 -85.23
C LEU A 475 -77.28 -163.11 -85.08
N SER A 476 -77.95 -162.05 -84.60
CA SER A 476 -79.41 -161.97 -84.49
C SER A 476 -80.12 -161.86 -85.84
N ALA A 477 -79.46 -161.28 -86.86
CA ALA A 477 -79.99 -161.21 -88.22
C ALA A 477 -79.91 -162.56 -88.94
N GLU A 478 -78.77 -163.26 -88.85
CA GLU A 478 -78.58 -164.61 -89.42
C GLU A 478 -79.59 -165.61 -88.84
N LEU A 479 -79.76 -165.63 -87.52
CA LEU A 479 -80.74 -166.47 -86.83
C LEU A 479 -82.18 -166.27 -87.34
N LYS A 480 -82.52 -165.04 -87.74
CA LYS A 480 -83.83 -164.67 -88.27
C LYS A 480 -84.02 -165.11 -89.73
N GLN A 481 -82.94 -165.20 -90.52
CA GLN A 481 -82.97 -165.77 -91.87
C GLN A 481 -83.12 -167.30 -91.83
N THR A 482 -82.29 -168.00 -91.06
CA THR A 482 -82.33 -169.47 -90.91
C THR A 482 -83.71 -169.97 -90.48
N ASN A 483 -84.41 -169.23 -89.60
CA ASN A 483 -85.73 -169.63 -89.12
C ASN A 483 -86.84 -169.52 -90.20
N ASN A 484 -86.68 -168.65 -91.19
CA ASN A 484 -87.59 -168.56 -92.35
C ASN A 484 -87.35 -169.72 -93.34
N GLU A 485 -86.10 -170.14 -93.52
CA GLU A 485 -85.73 -171.31 -94.32
C GLU A 485 -86.28 -172.60 -93.67
N LEU A 486 -86.17 -172.74 -92.35
CA LEU A 486 -86.75 -173.84 -91.57
C LEU A 486 -88.28 -173.94 -91.70
N SER A 487 -88.96 -172.79 -91.67
CA SER A 487 -90.41 -172.69 -91.91
C SER A 487 -90.80 -173.15 -93.33
N THR A 488 -89.94 -172.87 -94.31
CA THR A 488 -90.13 -173.28 -95.71
C THR A 488 -89.91 -174.78 -95.88
N LEU A 489 -88.88 -175.37 -95.26
CA LEU A 489 -88.66 -176.83 -95.26
C LEU A 489 -89.84 -177.59 -94.66
N ARG A 490 -90.43 -177.11 -93.55
CA ARG A 490 -91.60 -177.76 -92.94
C ARG A 490 -92.81 -177.84 -93.88
N LYS A 491 -93.06 -176.80 -94.69
CA LYS A 491 -94.12 -176.83 -95.71
C LYS A 491 -93.85 -177.84 -96.83
N THR A 492 -92.58 -178.07 -97.16
CA THR A 492 -92.18 -179.14 -98.11
C THR A 492 -92.36 -180.52 -97.50
N GLN A 493 -92.03 -180.69 -96.20
CA GLN A 493 -92.23 -181.94 -95.48
C GLN A 493 -93.70 -182.38 -95.47
N THR A 494 -94.64 -181.49 -95.12
CA THR A 494 -96.07 -181.81 -95.10
C THR A 494 -96.59 -182.29 -96.46
N LYS A 495 -96.05 -181.77 -97.58
CA LYS A 495 -96.38 -182.28 -98.93
C LYS A 495 -95.82 -183.67 -99.21
N HIS A 496 -94.67 -184.04 -98.64
CA HIS A 496 -94.17 -185.42 -98.72
C HIS A 496 -95.02 -186.36 -97.85
N ASP A 497 -95.53 -185.90 -96.72
CA ASP A 497 -96.43 -186.68 -95.86
C ASP A 497 -97.77 -186.98 -96.58
N GLU A 498 -98.34 -186.00 -97.29
CA GLU A 498 -99.53 -186.18 -98.15
C GLU A 498 -99.28 -187.19 -99.29
N VAL A 499 -98.14 -187.07 -99.99
CA VAL A 499 -97.74 -188.04 -101.04
C VAL A 499 -97.49 -189.44 -100.47
N THR A 500 -96.99 -189.54 -99.24
CA THR A 500 -96.79 -190.80 -98.54
C THR A 500 -98.13 -191.45 -98.16
N ALA A 501 -99.15 -190.66 -97.82
CA ALA A 501 -100.50 -191.16 -97.60
C ALA A 501 -101.15 -191.71 -98.89
N ASP A 502 -101.03 -190.98 -100.01
CA ASP A 502 -101.51 -191.43 -101.33
C ASP A 502 -100.82 -192.73 -101.81
N LEU A 503 -99.50 -192.84 -101.62
CA LEU A 503 -98.75 -194.07 -101.90
C LEU A 503 -99.20 -195.25 -101.04
N ASN A 504 -99.46 -195.04 -99.74
CA ASN A 504 -99.95 -196.11 -98.87
C ASN A 504 -101.41 -196.52 -99.18
N ALA A 505 -102.26 -195.58 -99.62
CA ALA A 505 -103.58 -195.91 -100.15
C ALA A 505 -103.49 -196.77 -101.42
N LYS A 506 -102.59 -196.42 -102.35
CA LYS A 506 -102.30 -197.22 -103.56
C LYS A 506 -101.70 -198.58 -103.25
N ILE A 507 -100.82 -198.70 -102.24
CA ILE A 507 -100.30 -199.99 -101.75
C ILE A 507 -101.42 -200.85 -101.15
N THR A 508 -102.40 -200.23 -100.47
CA THR A 508 -103.58 -200.94 -99.96
C THR A 508 -104.40 -201.53 -101.11
N ASP A 509 -104.69 -200.72 -102.14
CA ASP A 509 -105.47 -201.12 -103.33
C ASP A 509 -104.75 -202.19 -104.19
N LEU A 510 -103.42 -202.07 -104.31
CA LEU A 510 -102.59 -203.07 -105.00
C LEU A 510 -102.57 -204.41 -104.24
N ASN A 511 -102.61 -204.39 -102.90
CA ASN A 511 -102.67 -205.62 -102.10
C ASN A 511 -104.03 -206.33 -102.21
N SER A 512 -105.15 -205.61 -102.26
CA SER A 512 -106.46 -206.20 -102.59
C SER A 512 -106.44 -206.82 -104.00
N THR A 513 -105.84 -206.15 -104.97
CA THR A 513 -105.68 -206.66 -106.34
C THR A 513 -104.81 -207.94 -106.38
N ILE A 514 -103.66 -207.94 -105.72
CA ILE A 514 -102.73 -209.08 -105.67
C ILE A 514 -103.36 -210.29 -104.95
N LYS A 515 -104.23 -210.09 -103.94
CA LYS A 515 -104.88 -211.23 -103.27
C LYS A 515 -106.16 -211.70 -103.93
N ALA A 516 -106.86 -210.85 -104.68
CA ALA A 516 -107.86 -211.29 -105.66
C ALA A 516 -107.21 -212.18 -106.74
N LEU A 517 -106.02 -211.81 -107.22
CA LEU A 517 -105.22 -212.65 -108.14
C LEU A 517 -104.77 -213.97 -107.51
N ASN A 518 -104.42 -214.03 -106.22
CA ASN A 518 -104.13 -215.31 -105.55
C ASN A 518 -105.38 -216.21 -105.43
N ASN A 519 -106.57 -215.63 -105.20
CA ASN A 519 -107.83 -216.36 -105.26
C ASN A 519 -108.19 -216.84 -106.68
N GLN A 520 -107.59 -216.27 -107.74
CA GLN A 520 -107.68 -216.80 -109.10
C GLN A 520 -106.60 -217.87 -109.37
N LEU A 521 -105.38 -217.68 -108.87
CA LEU A 521 -104.25 -218.58 -109.12
C LEU A 521 -104.43 -219.96 -108.46
N SER A 522 -104.91 -220.04 -107.22
CA SER A 522 -105.16 -221.35 -106.58
C SER A 522 -106.40 -222.07 -107.15
N ASN A 523 -107.33 -221.35 -107.77
CA ASN A 523 -108.43 -221.93 -108.55
C ASN A 523 -107.99 -222.36 -109.96
N ALA A 524 -106.74 -222.08 -110.35
CA ALA A 524 -106.10 -222.53 -111.59
C ALA A 524 -105.01 -223.60 -111.33
N ASN A 525 -104.94 -224.14 -110.11
CA ASN A 525 -104.08 -225.29 -109.75
C ASN A 525 -104.92 -226.55 -109.48
N THR A 526 -106.00 -226.68 -110.25
CA THR A 526 -106.66 -227.95 -110.56
C THR A 526 -105.74 -228.86 -111.39
N GLU A 527 -106.15 -230.13 -111.51
CA GLU A 527 -105.86 -230.97 -112.70
C GLU A 527 -104.40 -231.44 -112.94
N LEU A 528 -103.60 -231.58 -111.88
CA LEU A 528 -102.47 -232.52 -111.81
C LEU A 528 -102.32 -233.15 -110.41
#